data_AF-A0A523TYB1-F1
#
_entry.id   AF-A0A523TYB1-F1
#
_cell.length_a   1.000
_cell.length_b   1.000
_cell.length_c   1.000
_cell.angle_alpha   90.00
_cell.angle_beta   90.00
_cell.angle_gamma   90.00
#
_symmetry.space_group_name_H-M   'P 1'
#
loop_
_entity.id
_entity.type
_entity.pdbx_description
1 polymer ?
#
loop_
_entity_poly.entity_id
_entity_poly.type
_entity_poly.pdbx_seq_one_letter_code
_entity_poly.pdbx_strand_id
1 'polypeptide(L)'
;MFTTTEVKDFMDEIFEEEALVIGGLVAVGKIDGDLVRRLMECFDSIRSRAIRRLDDGDEDVNPLNGTSLKPHPAIEEFLLKIRRK
;
A
#
# COMPACT_ATOMS: atom_id res chain seq x y z
N MET A 1 -12.97 -21.19 -3.54
CA MET A 1 -13.01 -19.88 -4.22
C MET A 1 -13.33 -18.89 -3.11
N PHE A 2 -12.46 -17.91 -2.87
CA PHE A 2 -12.74 -16.91 -1.85
C PHE A 2 -13.96 -16.09 -2.26
N THR A 3 -14.83 -15.80 -1.29
CA THR A 3 -15.94 -14.86 -1.46
C THR A 3 -15.38 -13.43 -1.45
N THR A 4 -16.12 -12.50 -2.06
CA THR A 4 -15.79 -11.07 -2.03
C THR A 4 -15.60 -10.56 -0.60
N THR A 5 -16.41 -11.04 0.35
CA THR A 5 -16.29 -10.68 1.77
C THR A 5 -14.97 -11.16 2.37
N GLU A 6 -14.59 -12.43 2.16
CA GLU A 6 -13.32 -12.97 2.67
C GLU A 6 -12.11 -12.21 2.09
N VAL A 7 -12.18 -11.78 0.83
CA VAL A 7 -11.11 -10.96 0.22
C VAL A 7 -11.05 -9.56 0.84
N LYS A 8 -12.19 -8.94 1.17
CA LYS A 8 -12.22 -7.64 1.85
C LYS A 8 -11.63 -7.73 3.25
N ASP A 9 -12.03 -8.73 4.02
CA ASP A 9 -11.54 -8.93 5.39
C ASP A 9 -10.02 -9.15 5.36
N PHE A 10 -9.53 -9.97 4.43
CA PHE A 10 -8.09 -10.18 4.23
C PHE A 10 -7.34 -8.92 3.80
N MET A 11 -7.93 -8.10 2.91
CA MET A 11 -7.32 -6.82 2.53
C MET A 11 -7.25 -5.88 3.73
N ASP A 12 -8.31 -5.80 4.53
CA ASP A 12 -8.34 -4.95 5.72
C ASP A 12 -7.26 -5.36 6.73
N GLU A 13 -7.06 -6.66 6.97
CA GLU A 13 -5.96 -7.17 7.79
C GLU A 13 -4.58 -6.75 7.25
N ILE A 14 -4.34 -6.84 5.94
CA ILE A 14 -3.07 -6.41 5.33
C ILE A 14 -2.85 -4.91 5.52
N PHE A 15 -3.87 -4.09 5.25
CA PHE A 15 -3.76 -2.63 5.42
C PHE A 15 -3.48 -2.28 6.90
N GLU A 16 -4.07 -3.01 7.85
CA GLU A 16 -3.80 -2.82 9.29
C GLU A 16 -2.34 -3.14 9.64
N GLU A 17 -1.81 -4.27 9.17
CA GLU A 17 -0.41 -4.67 9.40
C GLU A 17 0.58 -3.67 8.78
N GLU A 18 0.31 -3.20 7.57
CA GLU A 18 1.12 -2.17 6.91
C GLU A 18 1.08 -0.84 7.69
N ALA A 19 -0.07 -0.43 8.21
CA ALA A 19 -0.21 0.74 9.06
C ALA A 19 0.59 0.59 10.38
N LEU A 20 0.62 -0.61 10.97
CA LEU A 20 1.44 -0.91 12.16
C LEU A 20 2.94 -0.79 11.86
N VAL A 21 3.40 -1.32 10.72
CA VAL A 21 4.81 -1.18 10.29
C VAL A 21 5.17 0.30 10.10
N ILE A 22 4.32 1.07 9.41
CA ILE A 22 4.52 2.51 9.21
C ILE A 22 4.55 3.23 10.56
N GLY A 23 3.59 2.94 11.45
CA GLY A 23 3.53 3.52 12.79
C GLY A 23 4.77 3.22 13.62
N GLY A 24 5.29 1.99 13.55
CA GLY A 24 6.54 1.60 14.19
C GLY A 24 7.75 2.36 13.66
N LEU A 25 7.86 2.51 12.33
CA LEU A 25 8.92 3.29 11.68
C LEU A 25 8.87 4.77 12.06
N VAL A 26 7.67 5.34 12.15
CA VAL A 26 7.45 6.71 12.61
C VAL A 26 7.83 6.87 14.08
N ALA A 27 7.50 5.89 14.93
CA ALA A 27 7.80 5.96 16.37
C ALA A 27 9.30 5.94 16.66
N VAL A 28 10.09 5.20 15.88
CA VAL A 28 11.56 5.12 16.05
C VAL A 28 12.32 6.18 15.25
N GLY A 29 11.69 6.78 14.24
CA GLY A 29 12.28 7.79 13.37
C GLY A 29 11.92 9.22 13.79
N LYS A 30 12.80 10.19 13.50
CA LYS A 30 12.43 11.62 13.57
C LYS A 30 11.72 12.02 12.28
N ILE A 31 10.53 11.47 12.05
CA ILE A 31 9.72 11.77 10.86
C ILE A 31 8.80 12.96 11.17
N ASP A 32 8.66 13.86 10.21
CA ASP A 32 7.77 15.01 10.29
C ASP A 32 6.29 14.60 10.37
N GLY A 33 5.53 15.14 11.32
CA GLY A 33 4.14 14.74 11.57
C GLY A 33 3.18 15.05 10.41
N ASP A 34 3.42 16.12 9.65
CA ASP A 34 2.61 16.43 8.46
C ASP A 34 2.90 15.44 7.33
N LEU A 35 4.15 14.97 7.19
CA LEU A 35 4.49 13.90 6.27
C LEU A 35 3.78 12.59 6.65
N VAL A 36 3.77 12.22 7.93
CA VAL A 36 3.07 11.03 8.43
C VAL A 36 1.58 11.11 8.14
N ARG A 37 0.95 12.25 8.45
CA ARG A 37 -0.48 12.45 8.17
C ARG A 37 -0.80 12.26 6.69
N ARG A 38 -0.04 12.90 5.79
CA ARG A 38 -0.23 12.75 4.34
C ARG A 38 -0.02 11.32 3.86
N LEU A 39 0.95 10.61 4.46
CA LEU A 39 1.20 9.20 4.14
C LEU A 39 -0.02 8.34 4.50
N MET A 40 -0.58 8.52 5.70
CA MET A 40 -1.79 7.81 6.14
C MET A 40 -3.01 8.14 5.26
N GLU A 41 -3.20 9.42 4.91
CA GLU A 41 -4.28 9.83 3.99
C GLU A 41 -4.17 9.17 2.61
N CYS A 42 -2.95 9.08 2.06
CA CYS A 42 -2.69 8.37 0.81
C CYS A 42 -3.01 6.88 0.94
N PHE A 43 -2.63 6.28 2.06
CA PHE A 43 -2.82 4.87 2.35
C PHE A 43 -4.30 4.50 2.42
N ASP A 44 -5.10 5.29 3.15
CA ASP A 44 -6.56 5.14 3.22
C ASP A 44 -7.25 5.29 1.85
N SER A 45 -6.75 6.20 1.01
CA SER A 45 -7.24 6.40 -0.35
C SER A 45 -6.98 5.18 -1.25
N ILE A 46 -5.82 4.53 -1.08
CA ILE A 46 -5.47 3.29 -1.80
C ILE A 46 -6.38 2.15 -1.34
N ARG A 47 -6.55 1.96 -0.03
CA ARG A 47 -7.47 0.95 0.54
C ARG A 47 -8.88 1.12 0.00
N SER A 48 -9.43 2.32 0.10
CA SER A 48 -10.78 2.64 -0.37
C SER A 48 -10.97 2.34 -1.86
N ARG A 49 -9.97 2.65 -2.68
CA ARG A 49 -10.00 2.36 -4.12
C ARG A 49 -9.92 0.86 -4.41
N ALA A 50 -9.10 0.13 -3.67
CA ALA A 50 -8.94 -1.30 -3.84
C ALA A 50 -10.22 -2.06 -3.46
N ILE A 51 -10.88 -1.69 -2.36
CA ILE A 51 -12.18 -2.26 -1.95
C ILE A 51 -13.26 -1.96 -2.99
N ARG A 52 -13.35 -0.71 -3.48
CA ARG A 52 -14.33 -0.33 -4.51
C ARG A 52 -14.16 -1.13 -5.80
N ARG A 53 -12.92 -1.34 -6.26
CA ARG A 53 -12.65 -2.17 -7.45
C ARG A 53 -13.14 -3.61 -7.29
N LEU A 54 -13.03 -4.14 -6.08
CA LEU A 54 -13.51 -5.48 -5.77
C LEU A 54 -15.06 -5.54 -5.76
N ASP A 55 -15.72 -4.46 -5.31
CA ASP A 55 -17.19 -4.33 -5.34
C ASP A 55 -17.76 -4.13 -6.75
N ASP A 56 -17.07 -3.33 -7.57
CA ASP A 56 -17.51 -3.00 -8.93
C ASP A 56 -17.35 -4.18 -9.92
N GLY A 57 -16.79 -5.32 -9.46
CA GLY A 57 -16.66 -6.54 -10.26
C GLY A 57 -15.85 -6.34 -11.54
N ASP A 58 -14.88 -5.42 -11.50
CA ASP A 58 -14.14 -4.93 -12.67
C ASP A 58 -13.34 -6.07 -13.33
N GLU A 59 -13.95 -6.76 -14.31
CA GLU A 59 -13.36 -7.88 -15.06
C GLU A 59 -12.11 -7.46 -15.86
N ASP A 60 -11.92 -6.16 -16.08
CA ASP A 60 -10.79 -5.61 -16.85
C ASP A 60 -9.51 -5.43 -16.02
N VAL A 61 -9.58 -5.69 -14.71
CA VAL A 61 -8.38 -5.75 -13.86
C VAL A 61 -7.84 -7.17 -13.89
N ASN A 62 -7.18 -7.54 -15.00
CA ASN A 62 -6.25 -8.66 -14.97
C ASN A 62 -5.22 -8.36 -13.86
N PRO A 63 -5.20 -9.13 -12.73
CA PRO A 63 -4.33 -8.84 -11.60
C PRO A 63 -2.85 -8.86 -11.99
N LEU A 64 -2.54 -9.50 -13.12
CA LEU A 64 -1.21 -9.69 -13.68
C LEU A 64 -0.78 -8.59 -14.67
N ASN A 65 -1.69 -7.71 -15.13
CA ASN A 65 -1.36 -6.66 -16.10
C ASN A 65 -0.82 -5.35 -15.47
N GLY A 66 -0.66 -5.29 -14.14
CA GLY A 66 -0.24 -4.07 -13.46
C GLY A 66 0.70 -4.24 -12.28
N THR A 67 0.76 -5.41 -11.63
CA THR A 67 1.75 -5.66 -10.58
C THR A 67 3.05 -6.13 -11.22
N SER A 68 3.73 -5.21 -11.88
CA SER A 68 5.17 -5.37 -12.04
C SER A 68 5.76 -5.53 -10.63
N LEU A 69 6.23 -6.73 -10.29
CA LEU A 69 7.06 -6.97 -9.10
C LEU A 69 8.39 -6.20 -9.18
N LYS A 70 8.68 -5.54 -10.30
CA LYS A 70 9.76 -4.55 -10.32
C LYS A 70 9.38 -3.43 -9.38
N PRO A 71 10.26 -3.07 -8.43
CA PRO A 71 10.04 -1.93 -7.56
C PRO A 71 9.64 -0.73 -8.42
N HIS A 72 8.67 0.05 -7.96
CA HIS A 72 8.33 1.30 -8.61
C HIS A 72 9.62 2.09 -8.89
N PRO A 73 9.82 2.72 -10.06
CA PRO A 73 11.09 3.37 -10.42
C PRO A 73 11.62 4.35 -9.36
N ALA A 74 10.73 5.00 -8.61
CA ALA A 74 11.09 5.84 -7.47
C ALA A 74 11.78 5.08 -6.32
N ILE A 75 11.39 3.83 -6.08
CA ILE A 75 12.04 2.92 -5.11
C ILE A 75 13.43 2.54 -5.61
N GLU A 76 13.58 2.21 -6.90
CA GLU A 76 14.90 1.90 -7.48
C GLU A 76 15.86 3.09 -7.36
N GLU A 77 15.40 4.31 -7.68
CA GLU A 77 16.22 5.53 -7.56
C GLU A 77 16.61 5.81 -6.10
N PHE A 78 15.67 5.60 -5.18
CA PHE A 78 15.92 5.73 -3.75
C PHE A 78 16.97 4.73 -3.25
N LEU A 79 16.83 3.45 -3.62
CA LEU A 79 17.79 2.39 -3.27
C LEU A 79 19.18 2.67 -3.85
N LEU A 80 19.26 3.19 -5.08
CA LEU A 80 20.52 3.62 -5.69
C LEU A 80 21.19 4.78 -4.92
N LYS A 81 20.42 5.74 -4.40
CA LYS A 81 20.93 6.84 -3.58
C LYS A 81 21.47 6.35 -2.23
N ILE A 82 20.81 5.37 -1.60
CA ILE A 82 21.29 4.77 -0.34
C ILE A 82 22.57 3.96 -0.58
N ARG A 83 22.64 3.15 -1.65
CA ARG A 83 23.79 2.27 -1.92
C ARG A 83 25.08 2.99 -2.29
N ARG A 84 25.01 4.29 -2.60
CA ARG A 84 26.17 5.15 -2.92
C ARG A 84 26.69 5.95 -1.71
N LYS A 85 26.06 5.81 -0.55
CA LYS A 85 26.52 6.34 0.74
C LYS A 85 27.34 5.28 1.48
#